data_AF-A0A6B2C5B5-F1
#
_entry.id   AF-A0A6B2C5B5-F1
#
_cell.length_a   1.000
_cell.length_b   1.000
_cell.length_c   1.000
_cell.angle_alpha   90.00
_cell.angle_beta   90.00
_cell.angle_gamma   90.00
#
_symmetry.space_group_name_H-M   'P 1'
#
loop_
_entity.id
_entity.type
_entity.pdbx_description
1 polymer ?
#
loop_
_entity_poly.entity_id
_entity_poly.type
_entity_poly.pdbx_seq_one_letter_code
_entity_poly.pdbx_strand_id
1 'polypeptide(L)'
;MSCCAFYCEEKCVETYIDHIKNVLKAWSSVKSYYKKPLNRVIGAYNFDPIAIALTLHDIGKILKIYKIPRYRYMYRHEIIGAYVVYKILHDISNDLAITLSLAVMLHHEPAIIGAYMGELGERYLTLTTLRSILENYSDMLVIDEETCNIDTLVQELASLKEVAEMRDKIFVVKKTLYNLNSNILDIIETMRELILASSVGSPFKLNVLRNKVATLLHMLAISDSIGAYIGRRSKCKKDNDEGTWIIERIREGAEPISIDSFMEVIF
;
A
#
# COMPACT_ATOMS: atom_id res chain seq x y z
N MET A 1 -10.50 -15.88 12.68
CA MET A 1 -10.19 -14.43 12.85
C MET A 1 -9.53 -13.95 11.57
N SER A 2 -9.95 -12.81 11.04
CA SER A 2 -9.52 -12.30 9.73
C SER A 2 -9.06 -10.86 9.88
N CYS A 3 -7.84 -10.58 9.44
CA CYS A 3 -7.27 -9.23 9.49
C CYS A 3 -8.10 -8.27 8.64
N CYS A 4 -8.38 -7.08 9.15
CA CYS A 4 -9.25 -6.11 8.49
C CYS A 4 -8.45 -5.10 7.67
N ALA A 5 -8.93 -4.75 6.46
CA ALA A 5 -8.41 -3.64 5.68
C ALA A 5 -9.26 -2.38 5.83
N PHE A 6 -10.56 -2.51 6.09
CA PHE A 6 -11.44 -1.35 6.19
C PHE A 6 -12.51 -1.50 7.28
N TYR A 7 -12.65 -0.45 8.07
CA TYR A 7 -13.59 -0.36 9.17
C TYR A 7 -14.59 0.75 8.91
N CYS A 8 -15.86 0.46 9.15
CA CYS A 8 -16.89 1.49 9.25
C CYS A 8 -17.29 1.62 10.70
N GLU A 9 -16.99 2.80 11.25
CA GLU A 9 -16.89 3.02 12.68
C GLU A 9 -15.88 2.01 13.27
N GLU A 10 -16.33 1.02 14.04
CA GLU A 10 -15.47 -0.03 14.62
C GLU A 10 -15.68 -1.41 13.98
N LYS A 11 -16.63 -1.54 13.04
CA LYS A 11 -16.96 -2.81 12.42
C LYS A 11 -16.10 -3.04 11.19
N CYS A 12 -15.43 -4.19 11.14
CA CYS A 12 -14.75 -4.64 9.93
C CYS A 12 -15.78 -4.92 8.82
N VAL A 13 -15.64 -4.26 7.67
CA VAL A 13 -16.53 -4.42 6.50
C VAL A 13 -15.82 -5.01 5.28
N GLU A 14 -14.49 -4.98 5.28
CA GLU A 14 -13.64 -5.57 4.25
C GLU A 14 -12.40 -6.19 4.92
N THR A 15 -12.22 -7.50 4.74
CA THR A 15 -10.99 -8.17 5.21
C THR A 15 -9.83 -7.78 4.32
N TYR A 16 -8.61 -7.84 4.86
CA TYR A 16 -7.39 -7.56 4.12
C TYR A 16 -7.25 -8.47 2.90
N ILE A 17 -7.51 -9.77 3.06
CA ILE A 17 -7.38 -10.71 1.95
C ILE A 17 -8.42 -10.46 0.85
N ASP A 18 -9.66 -10.11 1.21
CA ASP A 18 -10.70 -9.79 0.22
C ASP A 18 -10.35 -8.51 -0.54
N HIS A 19 -9.84 -7.51 0.17
CA HIS A 19 -9.34 -6.28 -0.44
C HIS A 19 -8.23 -6.59 -1.45
N ILE A 20 -7.18 -7.31 -1.05
CA ILE A 20 -6.07 -7.66 -1.93
C ILE A 20 -6.52 -8.49 -3.14
N LYS A 21 -7.46 -9.44 -2.97
CA LYS A 21 -8.02 -10.20 -4.10
C LYS A 21 -8.71 -9.29 -5.11
N ASN A 22 -9.51 -8.31 -4.66
CA ASN A 22 -10.16 -7.35 -5.55
C ASN A 22 -9.15 -6.45 -6.26
N VAL A 23 -8.14 -5.97 -5.53
CA VAL A 23 -7.05 -5.16 -6.06
C VAL A 23 -6.24 -5.92 -7.13
N LEU A 24 -5.91 -7.19 -6.89
CA LEU A 24 -5.18 -8.02 -7.87
C LEU A 24 -6.04 -8.42 -9.07
N LYS A 25 -7.36 -8.59 -8.88
CA LYS A 25 -8.32 -8.76 -9.99
C LYS A 25 -8.34 -7.50 -10.87
N ALA A 26 -8.39 -6.32 -10.27
CA ALA A 26 -8.29 -5.05 -10.99
C ALA A 26 -6.97 -4.96 -11.76
N TRP A 27 -5.84 -5.20 -11.09
CA TRP A 27 -4.53 -5.22 -11.75
C TRP A 27 -4.47 -6.18 -12.94
N SER A 28 -4.97 -7.41 -12.77
CA SER A 28 -4.98 -8.42 -13.83
C SER A 28 -5.71 -7.97 -15.09
N SER A 29 -6.77 -7.16 -14.95
CA SER A 29 -7.55 -6.65 -16.08
C SER A 29 -6.83 -5.56 -16.89
N VAL A 30 -6.00 -4.73 -16.24
CA VAL A 30 -5.29 -3.62 -16.88
C VAL A 30 -3.85 -3.99 -17.27
N LYS A 31 -3.31 -5.06 -16.68
CA LYS A 31 -1.90 -5.48 -16.82
C LYS A 31 -1.43 -5.60 -18.26
N SER A 32 -2.26 -6.12 -19.17
CA SER A 32 -1.87 -6.27 -20.59
C SER A 32 -1.55 -4.94 -21.27
N TYR A 33 -2.24 -3.86 -20.90
CA TYR A 33 -2.03 -2.52 -21.43
C TYR A 33 -0.75 -1.87 -20.88
N TYR A 34 -0.43 -2.13 -19.60
CA TYR A 34 0.67 -1.45 -18.90
C TYR A 34 1.97 -2.25 -18.79
N LYS A 35 1.96 -3.56 -19.00
CA LYS A 35 3.13 -4.44 -18.81
C LYS A 35 4.36 -3.98 -19.60
N LYS A 36 4.20 -3.65 -20.89
CA LYS A 36 5.33 -3.23 -21.73
C LYS A 36 5.94 -1.89 -21.27
N PRO A 37 5.15 -0.82 -21.05
CA PRO A 37 5.64 0.40 -20.43
C PRO A 37 6.35 0.16 -19.09
N LEU A 38 5.74 -0.60 -18.18
CA LEU A 38 6.33 -0.90 -16.87
C LEU A 38 7.69 -1.59 -16.98
N ASN A 39 7.81 -2.60 -17.85
CA ASN A 39 9.08 -3.27 -18.08
C ASN A 39 10.19 -2.33 -18.60
N ARG A 40 9.85 -1.25 -19.32
CA ARG A 40 10.83 -0.25 -19.76
C ARG A 40 11.24 0.70 -18.62
N VAL A 41 10.34 0.92 -17.67
CA VAL A 41 10.52 1.87 -16.56
C VAL A 41 11.29 1.24 -15.40
N ILE A 42 10.88 0.04 -14.97
CA ILE A 42 11.47 -0.64 -13.81
C ILE A 42 12.34 -1.85 -14.20
N GLY A 43 12.33 -2.27 -15.46
CA GLY A 43 12.99 -3.50 -15.90
C GLY A 43 12.05 -4.70 -15.93
N ALA A 44 12.52 -5.81 -16.52
CA ALA A 44 11.78 -7.07 -16.56
C ALA A 44 12.28 -8.00 -15.45
N TYR A 45 11.35 -8.53 -14.65
CA TYR A 45 11.62 -9.48 -13.58
C TYR A 45 10.90 -10.81 -13.86
N ASN A 46 11.38 -11.88 -13.23
CA ASN A 46 10.73 -13.20 -13.27
C ASN A 46 9.46 -13.27 -12.42
N PHE A 47 9.22 -12.28 -11.55
CA PHE A 47 7.98 -12.09 -10.80
C PHE A 47 7.25 -10.81 -11.26
N ASP A 48 6.04 -10.57 -10.75
CA ASP A 48 5.28 -9.34 -10.98
C ASP A 48 5.52 -8.34 -9.84
N PRO A 49 6.35 -7.29 -10.03
CA PRO A 49 6.69 -6.37 -8.94
C PRO A 49 5.50 -5.52 -8.49
N ILE A 50 4.55 -5.26 -9.39
CA ILE A 50 3.35 -4.48 -9.08
C ILE A 50 2.43 -5.29 -8.17
N ALA A 51 2.25 -6.58 -8.46
CA ALA A 51 1.47 -7.45 -7.60
C ALA A 51 2.02 -7.53 -6.17
N ILE A 52 3.35 -7.50 -5.99
CA ILE A 52 3.97 -7.46 -4.66
C ILE A 52 3.63 -6.17 -3.93
N ALA A 53 3.79 -5.02 -4.59
CA ALA A 53 3.46 -3.73 -3.99
C ALA A 53 1.95 -3.64 -3.66
N LEU A 54 1.07 -4.03 -4.58
CA LEU A 54 -0.38 -4.10 -4.33
C LEU A 54 -0.73 -5.03 -3.18
N THR A 55 -0.03 -6.15 -3.02
CA THR A 55 -0.29 -7.10 -1.93
C THR A 55 0.04 -6.51 -0.55
N LEU A 56 0.99 -5.58 -0.48
CA LEU A 56 1.60 -5.12 0.76
C LEU A 56 1.37 -3.65 1.07
N HIS A 57 0.83 -2.87 0.13
CA HIS A 57 0.71 -1.41 0.25
C HIS A 57 -0.02 -0.98 1.52
N ASP A 58 -1.04 -1.75 1.89
CA ASP A 58 -1.93 -1.50 3.00
C ASP A 58 -1.56 -2.26 4.28
N ILE A 59 -0.46 -3.02 4.29
CA ILE A 59 -0.20 -3.99 5.38
C ILE A 59 -0.10 -3.33 6.76
N GLY A 60 0.19 -2.04 6.84
CA GLY A 60 0.15 -1.28 8.09
C GLY A 60 -1.25 -1.20 8.73
N LYS A 61 -2.33 -1.43 7.99
CA LYS A 61 -3.71 -1.38 8.49
C LYS A 61 -4.04 -2.47 9.51
N ILE A 62 -3.24 -3.55 9.54
CA ILE A 62 -3.45 -4.67 10.49
C ILE A 62 -2.86 -4.39 11.89
N LEU A 63 -2.15 -3.28 12.06
CA LEU A 63 -1.58 -2.89 13.35
C LEU A 63 -2.65 -2.30 14.26
N LYS A 64 -2.49 -2.51 15.57
CA LYS A 64 -3.42 -2.05 16.61
C LYS A 64 -3.71 -0.55 16.52
N ILE A 65 -2.70 0.26 16.21
CA ILE A 65 -2.84 1.72 16.08
C ILE A 65 -3.85 2.13 15.00
N TYR A 66 -3.98 1.38 13.90
CA TYR A 66 -4.86 1.75 12.77
C TYR A 66 -6.34 1.60 13.11
N LYS A 67 -6.69 0.58 13.91
CA LYS A 67 -8.08 0.32 14.33
C LYS A 67 -8.67 1.50 15.10
N ILE A 68 -7.85 2.20 15.88
CA ILE A 68 -8.28 3.27 16.78
C ILE A 68 -8.47 4.58 15.98
N PRO A 69 -9.72 5.07 15.80
CA PRO A 69 -10.00 6.20 14.90
C PRO A 69 -9.21 7.48 15.24
N ARG A 70 -9.04 7.79 16.53
CA ARG A 70 -8.30 8.98 16.99
C ARG A 70 -6.81 8.98 16.62
N TYR A 71 -6.24 7.87 16.15
CA TYR A 71 -4.84 7.81 15.77
C TYR A 71 -4.62 7.75 14.26
N ARG A 72 -5.68 7.54 13.47
CA ARG A 72 -5.58 7.39 12.01
C ARG A 72 -5.07 8.66 11.30
N TYR A 73 -5.26 9.85 11.89
CA TYR A 73 -4.72 11.09 11.30
C TYR A 73 -3.21 11.24 11.51
N MET A 74 -2.63 10.66 12.57
CA MET A 74 -1.19 10.69 12.84
C MET A 74 -0.47 9.47 12.24
N TYR A 75 -1.07 8.29 12.37
CA TYR A 75 -0.49 7.04 11.92
C TYR A 75 -0.72 6.82 10.42
N ARG A 76 0.38 6.63 9.68
CA ARG A 76 0.39 6.37 8.25
C ARG A 76 0.76 4.92 7.97
N HIS A 77 -0.24 4.12 7.60
CA HIS A 77 -0.05 2.70 7.27
C HIS A 77 0.86 2.51 6.06
N GLU A 78 0.92 3.50 5.18
CA GLU A 78 1.75 3.54 3.98
C GLU A 78 3.25 3.50 4.31
N ILE A 79 3.66 4.04 5.46
CA ILE A 79 5.05 3.98 5.95
C ILE A 79 5.44 2.53 6.24
N ILE A 80 4.55 1.77 6.88
CA ILE A 80 4.79 0.36 7.18
C ILE A 80 4.74 -0.47 5.89
N GLY A 81 3.80 -0.20 4.98
CA GLY A 81 3.78 -0.81 3.65
C GLY A 81 5.08 -0.61 2.89
N ALA A 82 5.57 0.63 2.83
CA ALA A 82 6.82 0.99 2.15
C ALA A 82 8.03 0.30 2.78
N TYR A 83 8.10 0.25 4.11
CA TYR A 83 9.14 -0.45 4.87
C TYR A 83 9.15 -1.95 4.54
N VAL A 84 8.00 -2.62 4.60
CA VAL A 84 7.89 -4.07 4.32
C VAL A 84 8.28 -4.38 2.87
N VAL A 85 7.81 -3.58 1.91
CA VAL A 85 8.19 -3.72 0.49
C VAL A 85 9.70 -3.56 0.30
N TYR A 86 10.31 -2.58 0.98
CA TYR A 86 11.75 -2.35 0.89
C TYR A 86 12.51 -3.58 1.38
N LYS A 87 12.16 -4.10 2.57
CA LYS A 87 12.85 -5.27 3.16
C LYS A 87 12.75 -6.52 2.30
N ILE A 88 11.64 -6.73 1.61
CA ILE A 88 11.47 -7.88 0.71
C ILE A 88 12.34 -7.76 -0.54
N LEU A 89 12.45 -6.56 -1.10
CA LEU A 89 13.04 -6.34 -2.43
C LEU A 89 14.49 -5.86 -2.41
N HIS A 90 15.00 -5.32 -1.31
CA HIS A 90 16.32 -4.66 -1.28
C HIS A 90 17.47 -5.60 -1.71
N ASP A 91 17.43 -6.86 -1.26
CA ASP A 91 18.41 -7.89 -1.63
C ASP A 91 18.32 -8.32 -3.11
N ILE A 92 17.18 -8.08 -3.76
CA ILE A 92 16.94 -8.46 -5.15
C ILE A 92 17.39 -7.35 -6.08
N SER A 93 16.94 -6.12 -5.80
CA SER A 93 17.31 -4.94 -6.57
C SER A 93 17.02 -3.69 -5.75
N ASN A 94 18.07 -2.97 -5.36
CA ASN A 94 17.91 -1.75 -4.57
C ASN A 94 17.13 -0.66 -5.33
N ASP A 95 17.36 -0.52 -6.65
CA ASP A 95 16.59 0.42 -7.48
C ASP A 95 15.10 0.08 -7.49
N LEU A 96 14.74 -1.20 -7.63
CA LEU A 96 13.35 -1.64 -7.57
C LEU A 96 12.74 -1.42 -6.18
N ALA A 97 13.47 -1.78 -5.12
CA ALA A 97 13.04 -1.63 -3.74
C ALA A 97 12.72 -0.16 -3.42
N ILE A 98 13.66 0.75 -3.71
CA ILE A 98 13.45 2.20 -3.53
C ILE A 98 12.25 2.68 -4.34
N THR A 99 12.15 2.30 -5.61
CA THR A 99 11.11 2.81 -6.50
C THR A 99 9.71 2.34 -6.08
N LEU A 100 9.53 1.05 -5.78
CA LEU A 100 8.24 0.51 -5.34
C LEU A 100 7.87 0.96 -3.94
N SER A 101 8.83 1.03 -3.01
CA SER A 101 8.57 1.54 -1.66
C SER A 101 8.18 3.01 -1.67
N LEU A 102 8.76 3.84 -2.53
CA LEU A 102 8.31 5.22 -2.72
C LEU A 102 6.90 5.28 -3.30
N ALA A 103 6.57 4.45 -4.29
CA ALA A 103 5.22 4.39 -4.85
C ALA A 103 4.18 3.96 -3.80
N VAL A 104 4.52 2.98 -2.95
CA VAL A 104 3.68 2.58 -1.82
C VAL A 104 3.62 3.68 -0.76
N MET A 105 4.71 4.35 -0.42
CA MET A 105 4.69 5.42 0.57
C MET A 105 3.76 6.57 0.13
N LEU A 106 3.62 6.79 -1.17
CA LEU A 106 2.86 7.89 -1.78
C LEU A 106 1.49 7.48 -2.32
N HIS A 107 1.04 6.22 -2.16
CA HIS A 107 -0.21 5.76 -2.81
C HIS A 107 -1.48 6.48 -2.33
N HIS A 108 -1.42 7.13 -1.17
CA HIS A 108 -2.46 8.03 -0.65
C HIS A 108 -2.00 9.50 -0.60
N GLU A 109 -1.03 9.94 -1.41
CA GLU A 109 -0.43 11.29 -1.38
C GLU A 109 -1.43 12.45 -1.23
N PRO A 110 -2.57 12.51 -1.95
CA PRO A 110 -3.57 13.56 -1.71
C PRO A 110 -4.14 13.58 -0.28
N ALA A 111 -4.32 12.41 0.34
CA ALA A 111 -4.72 12.27 1.74
C ALA A 111 -3.54 12.43 2.73
N ILE A 112 -2.30 12.15 2.31
CA ILE A 112 -1.07 12.51 3.06
C ILE A 112 -0.97 14.02 3.21
N ILE A 113 -1.14 14.75 2.11
CA ILE A 113 -1.04 16.21 2.11
C ILE A 113 -2.28 16.86 2.74
N GLY A 114 -3.49 16.36 2.50
CA GLY A 114 -4.71 16.97 3.03
C GLY A 114 -4.94 16.76 4.54
N ALA A 115 -4.92 15.51 5.00
CA ALA A 115 -5.34 15.18 6.36
C ALA A 115 -4.23 15.42 7.40
N TYR A 116 -2.97 15.13 7.07
CA TYR A 116 -1.87 15.23 8.03
C TYR A 116 -1.35 16.67 8.16
N MET A 117 -1.05 17.32 7.04
CA MET A 117 -0.48 18.68 7.03
C MET A 117 -1.50 19.71 7.53
N GLY A 118 -2.79 19.50 7.24
CA GLY A 118 -3.87 20.34 7.74
C GLY A 118 -4.05 20.24 9.25
N GLU A 119 -4.09 19.02 9.81
CA GLU A 119 -4.37 18.78 11.24
C GLU A 119 -3.17 19.12 12.15
N LEU A 120 -1.94 18.92 11.67
CA LEU A 120 -0.73 19.16 12.47
C LEU A 120 -0.07 20.53 12.20
N GLY A 121 -0.56 21.27 11.22
CA GLY A 121 0.02 22.57 10.82
C GLY A 121 1.42 22.46 10.21
N GLU A 122 1.86 21.26 9.81
CA GLU A 122 3.15 21.04 9.17
C GLU A 122 3.08 21.34 7.67
N ARG A 123 4.16 21.89 7.11
CA ARG A 123 4.26 22.11 5.65
C ARG A 123 4.66 20.86 4.87
N TYR A 124 5.17 19.83 5.56
CA TYR A 124 5.58 18.53 5.03
C TYR A 124 5.85 17.58 6.21
N LEU A 125 5.66 16.27 6.03
CA LEU A 125 6.02 15.26 7.04
C LEU A 125 7.54 15.19 7.22
N THR A 126 8.04 15.55 8.40
CA THR A 126 9.48 15.47 8.69
C THR A 126 9.86 14.09 9.24
N LEU A 127 11.11 13.67 9.02
CA LEU A 127 11.66 12.46 9.65
C LEU A 127 11.62 12.53 11.17
N THR A 128 11.81 13.71 11.75
CA THR A 128 11.73 13.93 13.20
C THR A 128 10.31 13.69 13.72
N THR A 129 9.30 14.19 13.00
CA THR A 129 7.90 13.98 13.35
C THR A 129 7.52 12.50 13.23
N LEU A 130 7.94 11.85 12.13
CA LEU A 130 7.75 10.41 11.97
C LEU A 130 8.40 9.61 13.11
N ARG A 131 9.64 9.94 13.45
CA ARG A 131 10.36 9.32 14.58
C ARG A 131 9.59 9.48 15.89
N SER A 132 9.13 10.68 16.18
CA SER A 132 8.34 10.95 17.39
C SER A 132 7.07 10.11 17.44
N ILE A 133 6.35 9.97 16.32
CA ILE A 133 5.16 9.12 16.23
C ILE A 133 5.52 7.66 16.48
N LEU A 134 6.54 7.12 15.80
CA LEU A 134 6.91 5.71 15.95
C LEU A 134 7.41 5.38 17.36
N GLU A 135 8.19 6.26 17.99
CA GLU A 135 8.69 6.08 19.35
C GLU A 135 7.55 6.18 20.39
N ASN A 136 6.71 7.22 20.31
CA ASN A 136 5.63 7.46 21.28
C ASN A 136 4.50 6.43 21.20
N TYR A 137 4.31 5.80 20.04
CA TYR A 137 3.26 4.79 19.82
C TYR A 137 3.83 3.40 19.54
N SER A 138 5.08 3.14 19.92
CA SER A 138 5.80 1.88 19.71
C SER A 138 5.03 0.65 20.20
N ASP A 139 4.39 0.75 21.37
CA ASP A 139 3.54 -0.29 21.97
C ASP A 139 2.29 -0.63 21.13
N MET A 140 1.88 0.27 20.24
CA MET A 140 0.74 0.08 19.33
C MET A 140 1.17 -0.33 17.92
N LEU A 141 2.48 -0.37 17.63
CA LEU A 141 3.06 -0.90 16.38
C LEU A 141 3.18 -2.42 16.45
N VAL A 142 2.11 -3.08 16.87
CA VAL A 142 1.98 -4.52 16.99
C VAL A 142 0.71 -4.97 16.27
N ILE A 143 0.68 -6.22 15.84
CA ILE A 143 -0.48 -6.83 15.19
C ILE A 143 -1.64 -6.86 16.17
N ASP A 144 -2.86 -6.51 15.73
CA ASP A 144 -4.07 -6.66 16.55
C ASP A 144 -4.50 -8.13 16.60
N GLU A 145 -3.87 -8.94 17.45
CA GLU A 145 -4.14 -10.38 17.54
C GLU A 145 -5.59 -10.72 17.97
N GLU A 146 -6.33 -9.77 18.54
CA GLU A 146 -7.75 -9.93 18.84
C GLU A 146 -8.61 -10.07 17.57
N THR A 147 -8.19 -9.43 16.48
CA THR A 147 -8.96 -9.38 15.22
C THR A 147 -8.24 -10.04 14.05
N CYS A 148 -6.92 -10.13 14.10
CA CYS A 148 -6.06 -10.56 13.01
C CYS A 148 -5.26 -11.82 13.38
N ASN A 149 -5.50 -12.91 12.64
CA ASN A 149 -4.61 -14.07 12.64
C ASN A 149 -3.59 -13.90 11.51
N ILE A 150 -2.38 -13.44 11.85
CA ILE A 150 -1.32 -13.16 10.87
C ILE A 150 -0.83 -14.42 10.15
N ASP A 151 -0.84 -15.57 10.82
CA ASP A 151 -0.44 -16.84 10.19
C ASP A 151 -1.37 -17.22 9.05
N THR A 152 -2.68 -17.08 9.27
CA THR A 152 -3.69 -17.30 8.25
C THR A 152 -3.52 -16.30 7.12
N LEU A 153 -3.39 -15.00 7.46
CA LEU A 153 -3.23 -13.96 6.44
C LEU A 153 -2.01 -14.22 5.54
N VAL A 154 -0.85 -14.52 6.12
CA VAL A 154 0.38 -14.75 5.35
C VAL A 154 0.26 -16.01 4.49
N GLN A 155 -0.37 -17.07 4.99
CA GLN A 155 -0.66 -18.27 4.18
C GLN A 155 -1.57 -17.95 2.99
N GLU A 156 -2.63 -17.17 3.21
CA GLU A 156 -3.53 -16.74 2.15
C GLU A 156 -2.82 -15.86 1.12
N LEU A 157 -2.04 -14.87 1.56
CA LEU A 157 -1.24 -14.02 0.67
C LEU A 157 -0.24 -14.85 -0.15
N ALA A 158 0.47 -15.78 0.50
CA ALA A 158 1.42 -16.69 -0.13
C ALA A 158 0.78 -17.68 -1.12
N SER A 159 -0.55 -17.85 -1.06
CA SER A 159 -1.31 -18.70 -1.99
C SER A 159 -1.80 -17.96 -3.25
N LEU A 160 -1.67 -16.64 -3.31
CA LEU A 160 -2.09 -15.84 -4.46
C LEU A 160 -1.17 -16.12 -5.65
N LYS A 161 -1.76 -16.43 -6.81
CA LYS A 161 -1.02 -16.79 -8.03
C LYS A 161 -0.09 -15.66 -8.49
N GLU A 162 -0.47 -14.41 -8.25
CA GLU A 162 0.26 -13.22 -8.69
C GLU A 162 1.60 -13.03 -7.95
N VAL A 163 1.75 -13.63 -6.76
CA VAL A 163 2.97 -13.53 -5.93
C VAL A 163 3.69 -14.86 -5.78
N ALA A 164 3.31 -15.89 -6.56
CA ALA A 164 3.84 -17.25 -6.44
C ALA A 164 5.37 -17.31 -6.52
N GLU A 165 5.98 -16.56 -7.45
CA GLU A 165 7.45 -16.48 -7.64
C GLU A 165 8.18 -15.81 -6.46
N MET A 166 7.44 -15.18 -5.55
CA MET A 166 7.95 -14.45 -4.38
C MET A 166 7.38 -15.00 -3.06
N ARG A 167 6.82 -16.21 -3.10
CA ARG A 167 6.13 -16.83 -1.95
C ARG A 167 6.96 -16.85 -0.68
N ASP A 168 8.24 -17.22 -0.78
CA ASP A 168 9.14 -17.29 0.39
C ASP A 168 9.36 -15.91 1.03
N LYS A 169 9.41 -14.86 0.22
CA LYS A 169 9.51 -13.49 0.71
C LYS A 169 8.22 -13.01 1.36
N ILE A 170 7.06 -13.47 0.90
CA ILE A 170 5.77 -13.21 1.57
C ILE A 170 5.76 -13.82 2.99
N PHE A 171 6.33 -15.02 3.18
CA PHE A 171 6.45 -15.60 4.53
C PHE A 171 7.32 -14.77 5.49
N VAL A 172 8.29 -14.01 4.97
CA VAL A 172 9.13 -13.11 5.79
C VAL A 172 8.32 -11.94 6.37
N VAL A 173 7.20 -11.55 5.74
CA VAL A 173 6.34 -10.43 6.20
C VAL A 173 5.94 -10.61 7.66
N LYS A 174 5.56 -11.83 8.07
CA LYS A 174 5.21 -12.15 9.47
C LYS A 174 6.32 -11.69 10.42
N LYS A 175 7.56 -12.13 10.17
CA LYS A 175 8.72 -11.80 11.00
C LYS A 175 9.01 -10.29 11.00
N THR A 176 8.87 -9.63 9.86
CA THR A 176 9.06 -8.18 9.75
C THR A 176 8.05 -7.42 10.63
N LEU A 177 6.77 -7.80 10.57
CA LEU A 177 5.70 -7.16 11.33
C LEU A 177 5.82 -7.38 12.85
N TYR A 178 6.18 -8.60 13.28
CA TYR A 178 6.36 -8.90 14.71
C TYR A 178 7.50 -8.12 15.37
N ASN A 179 8.48 -7.66 14.58
CA ASN A 179 9.64 -6.94 15.11
C ASN A 179 9.55 -5.42 14.90
N LEU A 180 8.41 -4.86 14.51
CA LEU A 180 8.31 -3.41 14.22
C LEU A 180 8.63 -2.55 15.44
N ASN A 181 8.06 -2.88 16.60
CA ASN A 181 8.25 -2.13 17.85
C ASN A 181 9.72 -2.12 18.34
N SER A 182 10.46 -3.19 18.08
CA SER A 182 11.89 -3.31 18.42
C SER A 182 12.82 -2.77 17.34
N ASN A 183 12.32 -2.50 16.13
CA ASN A 183 13.10 -2.06 14.97
C ASN A 183 12.74 -0.64 14.49
N ILE A 184 12.25 0.24 15.36
CA ILE A 184 11.88 1.62 14.99
C ILE A 184 13.03 2.35 14.29
N LEU A 185 14.26 2.18 14.78
CA LEU A 185 15.44 2.79 14.14
C LEU A 185 15.63 2.32 12.70
N ASP A 186 15.43 1.02 12.44
CA ASP A 186 15.55 0.46 11.09
C ASP A 186 14.43 0.96 10.15
N ILE A 187 13.22 1.17 10.67
CA ILE A 187 12.13 1.82 9.93
C ILE A 187 12.54 3.26 9.56
N ILE A 188 13.05 4.03 10.52
CA ILE A 188 13.49 5.42 10.29
C ILE A 188 14.65 5.50 9.30
N GLU A 189 15.63 4.61 9.42
CA GLU A 189 16.76 4.57 8.49
C GLU A 189 16.31 4.21 7.07
N THR A 190 15.36 3.28 6.93
CA THR A 190 14.74 2.96 5.63
C THR A 190 14.02 4.18 5.06
N MET A 191 13.20 4.88 5.85
CA MET A 191 12.51 6.09 5.39
C MET A 191 13.47 7.21 5.02
N ARG A 192 14.55 7.37 5.78
CA ARG A 192 15.63 8.31 5.47
C ARG A 192 16.25 7.99 4.11
N GLU A 193 16.52 6.72 3.83
CA GLU A 193 17.06 6.29 2.54
C GLU A 193 16.12 6.63 1.38
N LEU A 194 14.82 6.32 1.52
CA LEU A 194 13.81 6.65 0.50
C LEU A 194 13.71 8.16 0.26
N ILE A 195 13.71 8.97 1.32
CA ILE A 195 13.66 10.43 1.24
C ILE A 195 14.94 10.97 0.58
N LEU A 196 16.11 10.50 0.97
CA LEU A 196 17.37 10.94 0.35
C LEU A 196 17.41 10.57 -1.14
N ALA A 197 17.00 9.36 -1.51
CA ALA A 197 16.94 8.93 -2.90
C ALA A 197 16.03 9.82 -3.77
N SER A 198 14.92 10.30 -3.21
CA SER A 198 13.93 11.13 -3.90
C SER A 198 14.14 12.64 -3.83
N SER A 199 15.09 13.10 -3.00
CA SER A 199 15.36 14.54 -2.78
C SER A 199 16.78 14.99 -3.13
N VAL A 200 17.76 14.09 -3.13
CA VAL A 200 19.18 14.43 -3.33
C VAL A 200 19.73 13.81 -4.60
N GLY A 201 20.32 14.65 -5.45
CA GLY A 201 21.00 14.22 -6.67
C GLY A 201 20.91 15.24 -7.80
N SER A 202 21.41 14.87 -8.98
CA SER A 202 21.24 15.71 -10.17
C SER A 202 19.76 15.77 -10.57
N PRO A 203 19.28 16.88 -11.16
CA PRO A 203 17.91 16.98 -11.65
C PRO A 203 17.51 15.83 -12.58
N PHE A 204 18.44 15.36 -13.41
CA PHE A 204 18.22 14.20 -14.28
C PHE A 204 17.91 12.92 -13.48
N LYS A 205 18.71 12.59 -12.46
CA LYS A 205 18.49 11.41 -11.61
C LYS A 205 17.15 11.48 -10.88
N LEU A 206 16.82 12.65 -10.33
CA LEU A 206 15.56 12.87 -9.63
C LEU A 206 14.36 12.74 -10.57
N ASN A 207 14.45 13.28 -11.79
CA ASN A 207 13.39 13.16 -12.77
C ASN A 207 13.17 11.72 -13.23
N VAL A 208 14.26 10.94 -13.42
CA VAL A 208 14.15 9.50 -13.73
C VAL A 208 13.40 8.78 -12.61
N LEU A 209 13.79 8.97 -11.35
CA LEU A 209 13.11 8.33 -10.22
C LEU A 209 11.64 8.76 -10.11
N ARG A 210 11.35 10.06 -10.22
CA ARG A 210 9.97 10.58 -10.20
C ARG A 210 9.10 9.97 -11.30
N ASN A 211 9.63 9.85 -12.51
CA ASN A 211 8.92 9.20 -13.63
C ASN A 211 8.66 7.72 -13.33
N LYS A 212 9.64 7.01 -12.76
CA LYS A 212 9.45 5.62 -12.36
C LYS A 212 8.35 5.50 -11.30
N VAL A 213 8.47 6.27 -10.21
CA VAL A 213 7.50 6.27 -9.10
C VAL A 213 6.10 6.66 -9.58
N ALA A 214 5.95 7.72 -10.39
CA ALA A 214 4.66 8.16 -10.91
C ALA A 214 3.97 7.07 -11.76
N THR A 215 4.73 6.33 -12.57
CA THR A 215 4.20 5.23 -13.38
C THR A 215 3.65 4.10 -12.49
N LEU A 216 4.36 3.76 -11.41
CA LEU A 216 3.94 2.72 -10.47
C LEU A 216 2.76 3.18 -9.60
N LEU A 217 2.82 4.44 -9.15
CA LEU A 217 1.78 5.08 -8.35
C LEU A 217 0.44 5.06 -9.07
N HIS A 218 0.43 5.34 -10.37
CA HIS A 218 -0.77 5.26 -11.20
C HIS A 218 -1.39 3.86 -11.17
N MET A 219 -0.56 2.80 -11.26
CA MET A 219 -1.02 1.41 -11.20
C MET A 219 -1.55 1.02 -9.82
N LEU A 220 -0.89 1.48 -8.76
CA LEU A 220 -1.35 1.32 -7.38
C LEU A 220 -2.71 1.98 -7.18
N ALA A 221 -2.82 3.27 -7.53
CA ALA A 221 -4.00 4.08 -7.30
C ALA A 221 -5.23 3.57 -8.04
N ILE A 222 -5.10 3.14 -9.30
CA ILE A 222 -6.21 2.57 -10.07
C ILE A 222 -6.65 1.23 -9.48
N SER A 223 -5.70 0.33 -9.23
CA SER A 223 -6.01 -1.02 -8.77
C SER A 223 -6.61 -1.00 -7.36
N ASP A 224 -6.05 -0.18 -6.46
CA ASP A 224 -6.60 0.05 -5.11
C ASP A 224 -8.00 0.67 -5.18
N SER A 225 -8.19 1.74 -5.97
CA SER A 225 -9.50 2.38 -6.13
C SER A 225 -10.58 1.42 -6.62
N ILE A 226 -10.29 0.63 -7.65
CA ILE A 226 -11.23 -0.39 -8.17
C ILE A 226 -11.46 -1.48 -7.12
N GLY A 227 -10.40 -1.94 -6.46
CA GLY A 227 -10.49 -2.95 -5.41
C GLY A 227 -11.39 -2.51 -4.25
N ALA A 228 -11.15 -1.31 -3.73
CA ALA A 228 -11.96 -0.67 -2.70
C ALA A 228 -13.41 -0.46 -3.15
N TYR A 229 -13.64 0.01 -4.38
CA TYR A 229 -14.99 0.18 -4.95
C TYR A 229 -15.77 -1.14 -4.92
N ILE A 230 -15.18 -2.21 -5.46
CA ILE A 230 -15.80 -3.54 -5.50
C ILE A 230 -16.09 -4.05 -4.08
N GLY A 231 -15.11 -3.92 -3.18
CA GLY A 231 -15.18 -4.52 -1.85
C GLY A 231 -16.05 -3.76 -0.85
N ARG A 232 -16.25 -2.45 -1.02
CA ARG A 232 -16.90 -1.57 -0.03
C ARG A 232 -18.25 -1.02 -0.46
N ARG A 233 -18.59 -1.10 -1.75
CA ARG A 233 -19.87 -0.59 -2.27
C ARG A 233 -21.06 -1.06 -1.43
N SER A 234 -21.90 -0.10 -1.02
CA SER A 234 -23.13 -0.35 -0.25
C SER A 234 -22.93 -0.93 1.15
N LYS A 235 -21.68 -1.03 1.64
CA LYS A 235 -21.39 -1.48 3.00
C LYS A 235 -21.34 -0.33 4.00
N CYS A 236 -21.02 0.89 3.56
CA CYS A 236 -20.84 2.05 4.43
C CYS A 236 -21.52 3.31 3.89
N LYS A 237 -22.78 3.51 4.30
CA LYS A 237 -23.68 4.55 3.78
C LYS A 237 -23.34 5.99 4.21
N LYS A 238 -22.46 6.19 5.21
CA LYS A 238 -22.16 7.51 5.78
C LYS A 238 -20.97 8.21 5.14
N ASP A 239 -19.99 7.47 4.62
CA ASP A 239 -18.69 8.07 4.26
C ASP A 239 -18.59 8.52 2.79
N ASN A 240 -19.62 8.31 1.96
CA ASN A 240 -19.56 8.53 0.50
C ASN A 240 -18.32 7.89 -0.17
N ASP A 241 -17.67 6.94 0.51
CA ASP A 241 -16.44 6.26 0.07
C ASP A 241 -16.76 5.11 -0.91
N GLU A 242 -17.95 5.17 -1.52
CA GLU A 242 -18.43 4.22 -2.53
C GLU A 242 -17.81 4.47 -3.91
N GLY A 243 -16.80 5.34 -4.01
CA GLY A 243 -16.09 5.61 -5.26
C GLY A 243 -15.14 6.79 -5.11
N THR A 244 -13.83 6.54 -5.19
CA THR A 244 -12.85 7.61 -5.29
C THR A 244 -13.07 8.41 -6.57
N TRP A 245 -12.59 9.65 -6.66
CA TRP A 245 -12.63 10.43 -7.91
C TRP A 245 -12.03 9.66 -9.11
N ILE A 246 -11.11 8.73 -8.85
CA ILE A 246 -10.53 7.82 -9.85
C ILE A 246 -11.60 6.91 -10.48
N ILE A 247 -12.55 6.39 -9.70
CA ILE A 247 -13.66 5.56 -10.19
C ILE A 247 -14.54 6.34 -11.17
N GLU A 248 -14.86 7.60 -10.88
CA GLU A 248 -15.63 8.44 -11.80
C GLU A 248 -14.87 8.69 -13.12
N ARG A 249 -13.55 8.94 -13.05
CA ARG A 249 -12.73 9.08 -14.27
C ARG A 249 -12.69 7.81 -15.10
N ILE A 250 -12.64 6.64 -14.47
CA ILE A 250 -12.70 5.36 -15.18
C ILE A 250 -14.05 5.21 -15.89
N ARG A 251 -15.17 5.58 -15.26
CA ARG A 251 -16.50 5.58 -15.92
C ARG A 251 -16.58 6.51 -17.12
N GLU A 252 -15.86 7.63 -17.09
CA GLU A 252 -15.73 8.58 -18.20
C GLU A 252 -14.78 8.09 -19.31
N GLY A 253 -14.16 6.91 -19.16
CA GLY A 253 -13.29 6.30 -20.16
C GLY A 253 -11.81 6.69 -20.03
N ALA A 254 -11.36 7.16 -18.87
CA ALA A 254 -9.94 7.46 -18.63
C ALA A 254 -9.03 6.23 -18.67
N GLU A 255 -9.59 5.03 -18.43
CA GLU A 255 -8.88 3.77 -18.46
C GLU A 255 -9.48 2.80 -19.49
N PRO A 256 -8.69 1.85 -20.04
CA PRO A 256 -9.15 0.91 -21.07
C PRO A 256 -10.02 -0.24 -20.51
N ILE A 257 -10.71 -0.01 -19.39
CA ILE A 257 -11.55 -0.97 -18.68
C ILE A 257 -12.87 -0.32 -18.25
N SER A 258 -13.94 -1.11 -18.25
CA SER A 258 -15.23 -0.69 -17.70
C SER A 258 -15.38 -1.22 -16.26
N ILE A 259 -15.80 -0.36 -15.33
CA ILE A 259 -16.10 -0.77 -13.96
C ILE A 259 -17.24 -1.81 -13.92
N ASP A 260 -18.20 -1.71 -14.85
CA ASP A 260 -19.33 -2.64 -14.91
C ASP A 260 -18.87 -4.08 -15.20
N SER A 261 -17.75 -4.25 -15.92
CA SER A 261 -17.17 -5.58 -16.20
C SER A 261 -16.71 -6.34 -14.95
N PHE A 262 -16.51 -5.63 -13.82
CA PHE A 262 -16.18 -6.27 -12.56
C PHE A 262 -17.43 -6.66 -11.74
N MET A 263 -18.58 -6.08 -12.09
CA MET A 263 -19.87 -6.29 -11.41
C MET A 263 -20.64 -7.49 -11.95
N GLU A 264 -20.47 -7.84 -13.23
CA GLU A 264 -21.20 -8.96 -13.87
C GLU A 264 -20.82 -10.36 -13.35
N VAL A 265 -19.90 -10.46 -12.38
CA VAL A 265 -19.42 -11.74 -11.80
C VAL A 265 -19.96 -11.97 -10.38
N ILE A 266 -20.97 -11.21 -9.93
CA ILE A 266 -21.62 -11.41 -8.64
C ILE A 266 -23.13 -11.57 -8.85
N PHE A 267 -23.54 -12.74 -9.32
CA PHE A 267 -24.90 -13.26 -9.19
C PHE A 267 -24.85 -14.74 -8.85
#